data_AF-A0A1G5RUE1-F1
#
_entry.id   AF-A0A1G5RUE1-F1
#
_cell.length_a   1.000
_cell.length_b   1.000
_cell.length_c   1.000
_cell.angle_alpha   90.00
_cell.angle_beta   90.00
_cell.angle_gamma   90.00
#
_symmetry.space_group_name_H-M   'P 1'
#
loop_
_entity.id
_entity.type
_entity.pdbx_description
1 polymer ?
#
loop_
_entity_poly.entity_id
_entity_poly.type
_entity_poly.pdbx_seq_one_letter_code
_entity_poly.pdbx_strand_id
1 'polypeptide(L)'
;MTTPIIRRIVDWLLPFLWIFSFYIMLFGHLSPGGGFSGGSVLGACLILDRHVNGENAFGARFTGERLLKLSLGALLLYGILKGQSFLSGVLHMNGLPIPLGTPGNILSSGLILPLNLLVGVVVAVAFYLIATLFEEGHL
;
A
#
# COMPACT_ATOMS: atom_id res chain seq x y z
N MET A 1 10.28 23.20 12.47
CA MET A 1 10.47 24.21 11.40
C MET A 1 11.31 23.59 10.30
N THR A 2 10.69 23.08 9.23
CA THR A 2 11.43 22.62 8.05
C THR A 2 11.93 23.84 7.28
N THR A 3 13.18 23.81 6.80
CA THR A 3 13.71 24.92 6.00
C THR A 3 13.01 24.97 4.64
N PRO A 4 12.84 26.14 4.03
CA PRO A 4 12.19 26.27 2.72
C PRO A 4 12.89 25.47 1.61
N ILE A 5 14.19 25.19 1.78
CA ILE A 5 14.98 24.37 0.87
C ILE A 5 14.55 22.90 0.96
N ILE A 6 14.47 22.34 2.17
CA ILE A 6 14.04 20.95 2.38
C ILE A 6 12.64 20.75 1.81
N ARG A 7 11.74 21.70 2.07
CA ARG A 7 10.37 21.63 1.56
C ARG A 7 10.32 21.51 0.04
N ARG A 8 11.03 22.40 -0.66
CA ARG A 8 11.06 22.41 -2.12
C ARG A 8 11.69 21.15 -2.72
N ILE A 9 12.74 20.61 -2.10
CA ILE A 9 13.37 19.36 -2.55
C ILE A 9 12.39 18.19 -2.39
N VAL A 10 11.72 18.09 -1.24
CA VAL A 10 10.78 17.00 -0.94
C VAL A 10 9.56 17.07 -1.87
N ASP A 11 8.98 18.25 -2.08
CA ASP A 11 7.84 18.41 -3.00
C ASP A 11 8.17 17.95 -4.43
N TRP A 12 9.41 18.18 -4.87
CA TRP A 12 9.92 17.70 -6.16
C TRP A 12 10.18 16.19 -6.18
N LEU A 13 10.66 15.62 -5.07
CA LEU A 13 11.04 14.21 -4.98
C LEU A 13 9.84 13.28 -4.79
N LEU A 14 8.82 13.71 -4.04
CA LEU A 14 7.61 12.94 -3.72
C LEU A 14 6.94 12.26 -4.93
N PRO A 15 6.67 12.92 -6.07
CA PRO A 15 6.03 12.27 -7.21
C PRO A 15 6.86 11.10 -7.74
N PHE A 16 8.19 11.19 -7.76
CA PHE A 16 9.07 10.11 -8.19
C PHE A 16 9.04 8.93 -7.20
N LEU A 17 9.00 9.22 -5.90
CA LEU A 17 8.90 8.19 -4.87
C LEU A 17 7.55 7.46 -4.88
N TRP A 18 6.46 8.18 -5.14
CA TRP A 18 5.14 7.56 -5.31
C TRP A 18 5.12 6.62 -6.52
N ILE A 19 5.63 7.07 -7.67
CA ILE A 19 5.74 6.21 -8.86
C ILE A 19 6.59 4.98 -8.56
N PHE A 20 7.72 5.15 -7.88
CA PHE A 20 8.60 4.05 -7.51
C PHE A 20 7.94 3.05 -6.56
N SER A 21 7.19 3.54 -5.57
CA SER A 21 6.40 2.70 -4.67
C SER A 21 5.36 1.89 -5.43
N PHE A 22 4.58 2.52 -6.31
CA PHE A 22 3.59 1.80 -7.14
C PHE A 22 4.26 0.78 -8.07
N TYR A 23 5.43 1.12 -8.63
CA TYR A 23 6.22 0.17 -9.41
C TYR A 23 6.57 -1.08 -8.59
N ILE A 24 7.09 -0.93 -7.36
CA ILE A 24 7.39 -2.09 -6.50
C ILE A 24 6.15 -2.94 -6.21
N MET A 25 5.00 -2.30 -5.98
CA MET A 25 3.73 -2.99 -5.67
C MET A 25 3.20 -3.77 -6.89
N LEU A 26 3.26 -3.18 -8.08
CA LEU A 26 2.75 -3.78 -9.32
C LEU A 26 3.66 -4.89 -9.85
N PHE A 27 4.98 -4.67 -9.81
CA PHE A 27 5.98 -5.57 -10.40
C PHE A 27 6.56 -6.59 -9.42
N GLY A 28 6.07 -6.64 -8.17
CA GLY A 28 6.56 -7.57 -7.14
C GLY A 28 6.42 -9.07 -7.44
N HIS A 29 5.80 -9.44 -8.56
CA HIS A 29 5.71 -10.82 -9.04
C HIS A 29 6.80 -11.16 -10.09
N LEU A 30 7.48 -10.16 -10.67
CA LEU A 30 8.54 -10.30 -11.67
C LEU A 30 9.92 -9.94 -11.11
N SER A 31 9.96 -8.98 -10.17
CA SER A 31 11.19 -8.48 -9.55
C SER A 31 11.14 -8.68 -8.03
N PRO A 32 12.29 -8.73 -7.33
CA PRO A 32 12.31 -8.71 -5.87
C PRO A 32 11.57 -7.47 -5.35
N GLY A 33 10.52 -7.69 -4.56
CA GLY A 33 9.58 -6.63 -4.18
C GLY A 33 8.26 -7.20 -3.62
N GLY A 34 7.19 -6.43 -3.75
CA GLY A 34 5.84 -6.85 -3.34
C GLY A 34 5.04 -5.76 -2.65
N GLY A 35 3.87 -6.17 -2.11
CA GLY A 35 2.98 -5.27 -1.39
C GLY A 35 3.62 -4.64 -0.16
N PHE A 36 4.32 -5.44 0.66
CA PHE A 36 4.91 -4.93 1.90
C PHE A 36 5.99 -3.86 1.65
N SER A 37 7.02 -4.17 0.86
CA SER A 37 8.12 -3.23 0.60
C SER A 37 7.65 -1.99 -0.15
N GLY A 38 6.77 -2.15 -1.15
CA GLY A 38 6.17 -1.01 -1.86
C GLY A 38 5.30 -0.14 -0.94
N GLY A 39 4.50 -0.78 -0.08
CA GLY A 39 3.69 -0.10 0.94
C GLY A 39 4.52 0.63 2.00
N SER A 40 5.64 0.07 2.44
CA SER A 40 6.57 0.75 3.35
C SER A 40 7.16 2.02 2.74
N VAL A 41 7.54 1.98 1.45
CA VAL A 41 7.99 3.17 0.71
C VAL A 41 6.87 4.19 0.63
N LEU A 42 5.64 3.78 0.31
CA LEU A 42 4.48 4.68 0.25
C LEU A 42 4.21 5.34 1.60
N GLY A 43 4.22 4.56 2.69
CA GLY A 43 4.05 5.04 4.05
C GLY A 43 5.13 6.06 4.43
N ALA A 44 6.39 5.78 4.10
CA ALA A 44 7.49 6.73 4.30
C ALA A 44 7.28 8.03 3.50
N CYS A 45 6.76 7.96 2.27
CA CYS A 45 6.44 9.15 1.48
C CYS A 45 5.34 9.99 2.16
N LEU A 46 4.30 9.35 2.69
CA LEU A 46 3.21 10.04 3.40
C LEU A 46 3.70 10.71 4.68
N ILE A 47 4.59 10.05 5.43
CA ILE A 47 5.23 10.62 6.62
C ILE A 47 6.11 11.82 6.24
N LEU A 48 6.93 11.68 5.20
CA LEU A 48 7.80 12.75 4.71
C LEU A 48 7.00 13.97 4.25
N ASP A 49 5.91 13.75 3.52
CA ASP A 49 4.99 14.79 3.08
C ASP A 49 4.33 15.49 4.28
N ARG A 50 3.87 14.74 5.29
CA ARG A 50 3.32 15.30 6.52
C ARG A 50 4.34 16.17 7.26
N HIS A 51 5.58 15.72 7.37
CA HIS A 51 6.62 16.46 8.08
C HIS A 51 6.98 17.79 7.40
N VAL A 52 6.85 17.86 6.08
CA VAL A 52 7.23 19.02 5.27
C VAL A 52 6.07 19.98 5.04
N ASN A 53 4.89 19.45 4.72
CA ASN A 53 3.71 20.21 4.32
C ASN A 53 2.68 20.39 5.45
N GLY A 54 2.83 19.68 6.57
CA GLY A 54 1.94 19.78 7.73
C GLY A 54 0.48 19.51 7.35
N GLU A 55 -0.39 20.47 7.62
CA GLU A 55 -1.83 20.40 7.29
C GLU A 55 -2.12 20.31 5.79
N ASN A 56 -1.20 20.76 4.93
CA ASN A 56 -1.37 20.69 3.47
C ASN A 56 -0.95 19.33 2.89
N ALA A 57 -0.39 18.45 3.70
CA ALA A 57 0.05 17.14 3.26
C ALA A 57 -1.13 16.28 2.77
N PHE A 58 -0.86 15.42 1.80
CA PHE A 58 -1.85 14.52 1.21
C PHE A 58 -2.48 13.60 2.27
N GLY A 59 -1.66 13.05 3.16
CA GLY A 59 -2.12 12.19 4.25
C GLY A 59 -2.99 12.91 5.29
N ALA A 60 -2.82 14.22 5.48
CA ALA A 60 -3.59 15.02 6.43
C ALA A 60 -5.04 15.25 5.98
N ARG A 61 -5.35 15.00 4.70
CA ARG A 61 -6.72 15.06 4.15
C ARG A 61 -7.60 13.89 4.61
N PHE A 62 -7.00 12.82 5.11
CA PHE A 62 -7.71 11.63 5.56
C PHE A 62 -7.78 11.62 7.09
N THR A 63 -8.98 11.40 7.62
CA THR A 63 -9.16 11.17 9.07
C THR A 63 -8.66 9.77 9.44
N GLY A 64 -8.16 9.61 10.67
CA GLY A 64 -7.70 8.32 11.20
C GLY A 64 -8.76 7.21 11.05
N GLU A 65 -10.03 7.53 11.26
CA GLU A 65 -11.14 6.59 11.05
C GLU A 65 -11.26 6.11 9.60
N ARG A 66 -11.07 7.00 8.61
CA ARG A 66 -11.14 6.63 7.18
C ARG A 66 -9.99 5.71 6.81
N LEU A 67 -8.79 6.00 7.32
CA LEU A 67 -7.60 5.18 7.13
C LEU A 67 -7.77 3.79 7.76
N LEU A 68 -8.34 3.71 8.96
CA LEU A 68 -8.67 2.44 9.61
C LEU A 68 -9.72 1.66 8.81
N LYS A 69 -10.81 2.30 8.38
CA LYS A 69 -11.84 1.66 7.53
C LYS A 69 -11.25 1.13 6.22
N LEU A 70 -10.36 1.89 5.59
CA LEU A 70 -9.66 1.49 4.37
C LEU A 70 -8.76 0.26 4.62
N SER A 71 -8.00 0.26 5.73
CA SER A 71 -7.16 -0.87 6.12
C SER A 71 -7.99 -2.12 6.42
N LEU A 72 -9.09 -1.97 7.15
CA LEU A 72 -10.02 -3.07 7.44
C LEU A 72 -10.65 -3.62 6.17
N GLY A 73 -11.11 -2.74 5.27
CA GLY A 73 -11.67 -3.15 3.97
C GLY A 73 -10.66 -3.90 3.12
N ALA A 74 -9.41 -3.42 3.05
CA ALA A 74 -8.34 -4.08 2.33
C ALA A 74 -7.96 -5.44 2.94
N LEU A 75 -7.93 -5.54 4.27
CA LEU A 75 -7.62 -6.79 4.99
C LEU A 75 -8.75 -7.82 4.83
N LEU A 76 -10.00 -7.40 4.92
CA LEU A 76 -11.17 -8.28 4.69
C LEU A 76 -11.17 -8.78 3.25
N LEU A 77 -10.96 -7.90 2.27
CA LEU A 77 -10.89 -8.29 0.87
C LEU A 77 -9.72 -9.24 0.61
N TYR A 78 -8.55 -8.97 1.20
CA TYR A 78 -7.40 -9.88 1.16
C TYR A 78 -7.75 -11.27 1.73
N GLY A 79 -8.40 -11.30 2.89
CA GLY A 79 -8.84 -12.53 3.55
C GLY A 79 -9.85 -13.32 2.71
N ILE A 80 -10.82 -12.65 2.09
CA ILE A 80 -11.78 -13.28 1.19
C ILE A 80 -11.08 -13.86 -0.04
N LEU A 81 -10.28 -13.05 -0.76
CA LEU A 81 -9.61 -13.48 -1.98
C LEU A 81 -8.65 -14.66 -1.74
N LYS A 82 -7.84 -14.58 -0.68
CA LYS A 82 -6.91 -15.65 -0.31
C LYS A 82 -7.65 -16.87 0.25
N GLY A 83 -8.69 -16.65 1.04
CA GLY A 83 -9.53 -17.70 1.60
C GLY A 83 -10.26 -18.50 0.53
N GLN A 84 -10.83 -17.85 -0.48
CA GLN A 84 -11.44 -18.51 -1.63
C GLN A 84 -10.44 -19.37 -2.39
N SER A 85 -9.22 -18.87 -2.63
CA SER A 85 -8.16 -19.63 -3.29
C SER A 85 -7.74 -20.89 -2.50
N PHE A 86 -7.78 -20.84 -1.17
CA PHE A 86 -7.47 -22.00 -0.33
C PHE A 86 -8.62 -23.01 -0.29
N LEU A 87 -9.86 -22.52 -0.17
CA LEU A 87 -11.07 -23.34 -0.15
C LEU A 87 -11.28 -24.08 -1.48
N SER A 88 -11.07 -23.41 -2.62
CA SER A 88 -11.16 -24.05 -3.94
C SER A 88 -10.08 -25.12 -4.16
N GLY A 89 -8.88 -24.91 -3.60
CA GLY A 89 -7.78 -25.87 -3.68
C GLY A 89 -7.99 -27.13 -2.83
N VAL A 90 -8.60 -26.99 -1.64
CA VAL A 90 -8.84 -28.12 -0.72
C VAL A 90 -10.13 -28.89 -1.05
N LEU A 91 -11.21 -28.19 -1.39
CA LEU A 91 -12.52 -28.83 -1.61
C LEU A 91 -12.76 -29.34 -3.04
N HIS A 92 -11.82 -29.16 -3.98
CA HIS A 92 -12.00 -29.47 -5.43
C HIS A 92 -13.29 -28.89 -6.04
N MET A 93 -13.97 -27.98 -5.33
CA MET A 93 -15.10 -27.24 -5.85
C MET A 93 -14.54 -26.27 -6.87
N ASN A 94 -15.15 -26.24 -8.05
CA ASN A 94 -14.89 -25.26 -9.10
C ASN A 94 -15.17 -23.84 -8.55
N GLY A 95 -14.26 -23.30 -7.74
CA GLY A 95 -14.20 -21.88 -7.47
C GLY A 95 -13.98 -21.12 -8.78
N LEU A 96 -14.11 -19.79 -8.74
CA LEU A 96 -13.77 -18.92 -9.87
C LEU A 96 -12.49 -19.44 -10.53
N PRO A 97 -12.51 -19.76 -11.85
CA PRO A 97 -11.33 -20.28 -12.53
C PRO A 97 -10.31 -19.15 -12.51
N ILE A 98 -9.43 -19.16 -11.52
CA ILE A 98 -8.28 -18.25 -11.46
C ILE A 98 -7.38 -18.75 -12.58
N PRO A 99 -7.29 -18.02 -13.71
CA PRO A 99 -6.42 -18.44 -14.78
C PRO A 99 -5.02 -18.46 -14.18
N LEU A 100 -4.33 -19.60 -14.25
CA LEU A 100 -2.89 -19.67 -14.10
C LEU A 100 -2.34 -18.86 -15.27
N GLY A 101 -2.26 -17.54 -15.11
CA GLY A 101 -1.96 -16.69 -16.23
C GLY A 101 -0.53 -16.90 -16.69
N THR A 102 -0.28 -16.42 -17.90
CA THR A 102 0.99 -16.53 -18.60
C THR A 102 2.12 -15.79 -17.83
N PRO A 103 3.21 -16.49 -17.46
CA PRO A 103 4.39 -15.86 -16.87
C PRO A 103 4.91 -14.73 -17.77
N GLY A 104 5.19 -13.56 -17.19
CA GLY A 104 5.76 -12.42 -17.90
C GLY A 104 4.77 -11.31 -18.30
N ASN A 105 3.47 -11.48 -18.07
CA ASN A 105 2.48 -10.41 -18.32
C ASN A 105 1.85 -9.91 -17.00
N ILE A 106 1.86 -8.59 -16.81
CA ILE A 106 1.45 -7.89 -15.58
C ILE A 106 -0.01 -8.18 -15.23
N LEU A 107 -0.90 -8.23 -16.23
CA LEU A 107 -2.33 -8.55 -16.05
C LEU A 107 -2.62 -10.05 -15.88
N SER A 108 -1.61 -10.89 -16.02
CA SER A 108 -1.72 -12.36 -16.05
C SER A 108 -1.31 -13.01 -14.72
N SER A 109 -0.97 -12.22 -13.71
CA SER A 109 -0.46 -12.72 -12.41
C SER A 109 -1.56 -13.30 -11.50
N GLY A 110 -2.74 -13.58 -12.06
CA GLY A 110 -3.91 -14.06 -11.33
C GLY A 110 -4.27 -13.14 -10.15
N LEU A 111 -4.41 -13.72 -8.96
CA LEU A 111 -4.72 -12.98 -7.74
C LEU A 111 -3.50 -12.28 -7.10
N ILE A 112 -2.27 -12.52 -7.55
CA ILE A 112 -1.06 -12.00 -6.89
C ILE A 112 -1.01 -10.47 -6.94
N LEU A 113 -1.33 -9.88 -8.10
CA LEU A 113 -1.32 -8.43 -8.29
C LEU A 113 -2.32 -7.70 -7.37
N PRO A 114 -3.63 -8.06 -7.33
CA PRO A 114 -4.57 -7.43 -6.42
C PRO A 114 -4.21 -7.68 -4.95
N LEU A 115 -3.73 -8.87 -4.58
CA LEU A 115 -3.29 -9.16 -3.22
C LEU A 115 -2.10 -8.28 -2.80
N ASN A 116 -1.11 -8.08 -3.68
CA ASN A 116 0.02 -7.20 -3.42
C ASN A 116 -0.42 -5.74 -3.23
N LEU A 117 -1.36 -5.25 -4.04
CA LEU A 117 -1.87 -3.89 -3.90
C LEU A 117 -2.61 -3.71 -2.55
N LEU A 118 -3.47 -4.67 -2.17
CA LEU A 118 -4.19 -4.64 -0.90
C LEU A 118 -3.24 -4.65 0.30
N VAL A 119 -2.24 -5.53 0.29
CA VAL A 119 -1.23 -5.57 1.36
C VAL A 119 -0.45 -4.25 1.42
N GLY A 120 -0.04 -3.71 0.28
CA GLY A 120 0.72 -2.45 0.28
C GLY A 120 -0.08 -1.25 0.78
N VAL A 121 -1.39 -1.20 0.49
CA VAL A 121 -2.28 -0.20 1.08
C VAL A 121 -2.35 -0.33 2.60
N VAL A 122 -2.57 -1.54 3.12
CA VAL A 122 -2.62 -1.80 4.58
C VAL A 122 -1.31 -1.38 5.25
N VAL A 123 -0.17 -1.74 4.66
CA VAL A 123 1.16 -1.42 5.20
C VAL A 123 1.43 0.08 5.18
N ALA A 124 1.10 0.76 4.08
CA ALA A 124 1.27 2.21 3.96
C ALA A 124 0.46 2.96 5.02
N VAL A 125 -0.80 2.55 5.20
CA VAL A 125 -1.69 3.14 6.21
C VAL A 125 -1.21 2.84 7.62
N ALA A 126 -0.79 1.61 7.90
CA ALA A 126 -0.26 1.25 9.22
C ALA A 126 0.95 2.10 9.58
N PHE A 127 1.91 2.25 8.66
CA PHE A 127 3.11 3.07 8.89
C PHE A 127 2.74 4.53 9.13
N TYR A 128 1.86 5.09 8.30
CA TYR A 128 1.42 6.47 8.44
C TYR A 128 0.66 6.69 9.76
N LEU A 129 -0.29 5.83 10.12
CA LEU A 129 -1.07 5.93 11.36
C LEU A 129 -0.17 5.83 12.60
N ILE A 130 0.77 4.88 12.61
CA ILE A 130 1.73 4.74 13.70
C ILE A 130 2.54 6.03 13.86
N ALA A 131 3.06 6.58 12.75
CA ALA A 131 3.83 7.82 12.80
C ALA A 131 3.00 9.01 13.29
N THR A 132 1.78 9.18 12.78
CA THR A 132 0.90 10.27 13.23
C THR A 132 0.49 10.12 14.69
N LEU A 133 0.28 8.89 15.17
CA LEU A 133 -0.04 8.63 16.57
C LEU A 133 1.10 9.03 17.50
N PHE A 134 2.35 8.75 17.11
CA PHE A 134 3.53 9.18 17.87
C PHE A 134 3.73 10.70 17.82
N GLU A 135 3.43 11.36 16.71
CA GLU A 135 3.52 12.83 16.59
C GLU A 135 2.47 13.58 17.42
N GLU A 136 1.26 13.04 17.53
CA GLU A 136 0.13 13.68 18.24
C GLU A 136 0.19 13.47 19.76
N GLY A 137 1.08 12.61 20.27
CA GLY A 137 1.40 12.52 21.70
C GLY A 137 0.25 12.02 22.58
N HIS A 138 -0.69 11.24 22.04
CA HIS A 138 -1.75 10.59 22.84
C HIS A 138 -1.18 9.37 23.60
N LEU A 139 -0.44 9.64 24.67
CA LEU A 139 -0.21 8.75 25.82
C LEU A 139 -0.47 9.52 27.11
#